data_AF-A0A7R9B5X7-F1
#
_entry.id   AF-A0A7R9B5X7-F1
#
_cell.length_a   1.000
_cell.length_b   1.000
_cell.length_c   1.000
_cell.angle_alpha   90.00
_cell.angle_beta   90.00
_cell.angle_gamma   90.00
#
_symmetry.space_group_name_H-M   'P 1'
#
loop_
_entity.id
_entity.type
_entity.pdbx_description
1 polymer ?
#
loop_
_entity_poly.entity_id
_entity_poly.type
_entity_poly.pdbx_seq_one_letter_code
_entity_poly.pdbx_strand_id
1 'polypeptide(L)'
;MARKKKQLSEPEYTVLCEWYDWICNNTDIQLDLIVYLRSSPEIAHQRIRKRNRPEEMFISLDYLKDLHNAYDSWLLCSDDVPAPVLQIDVNQELDIVQQLYRDNQHHILGLSRVDKLTCTT
;
A
#
# COMPACT_ATOMS: atom_id res chain seq x y z
N MET A 1 1.91 -10.97 6.46
CA MET A 1 0.75 -11.22 7.35
C MET A 1 0.29 -12.68 7.34
N ALA A 2 0.07 -13.31 6.18
CA ALA A 2 -0.43 -14.69 6.11
C ALA A 2 0.49 -15.74 6.81
N ARG A 3 1.81 -15.63 6.67
CA ARG A 3 2.77 -16.44 7.47
C ARG A 3 2.61 -16.24 8.98
N LYS A 4 2.52 -14.98 9.45
CA LYS A 4 2.32 -14.66 10.88
C LYS A 4 1.01 -15.26 11.43
N LYS A 5 -0.02 -15.39 10.59
CA LYS A 5 -1.30 -16.02 10.91
C LYS A 5 -1.32 -17.54 10.65
N LYS A 6 -0.17 -18.16 10.34
CA LYS A 6 -0.01 -19.60 10.05
C LYS A 6 -0.92 -20.10 8.90
N GLN A 7 -1.23 -19.22 7.96
CA GLN A 7 -1.99 -19.54 6.76
C GLN A 7 -1.09 -20.00 5.60
N LEU A 8 0.23 -19.83 5.74
CA LEU A 8 1.23 -20.45 4.88
C LEU A 8 2.11 -21.35 5.72
N SER A 9 2.35 -22.56 5.23
CA SER A 9 3.37 -23.46 5.77
C SER A 9 4.78 -22.94 5.44
N GLU A 10 5.77 -23.44 6.17
CA GLU A 10 7.17 -23.04 5.97
C GLU A 10 7.69 -23.36 4.55
N PRO A 11 7.41 -24.54 3.95
CA PRO A 11 7.81 -24.80 2.57
C PRO A 11 7.17 -23.85 1.57
N GLU A 12 5.87 -23.58 1.68
CA GLU A 12 5.16 -22.65 0.78
C GLU A 12 5.74 -21.23 0.87
N TYR A 13 6.00 -20.77 2.09
CA TYR A 13 6.59 -19.46 2.30
C TYR A 13 8.02 -19.37 1.74
N THR A 14 8.83 -20.42 1.94
CA THR A 14 10.21 -20.47 1.42
C THR A 14 10.24 -20.38 -0.09
N VAL A 15 9.39 -21.18 -0.77
CA VAL A 15 9.27 -21.11 -2.23
C VAL A 15 8.87 -19.72 -2.68
N LEU A 16 7.88 -19.07 -2.04
CA LEU A 16 7.49 -17.71 -2.40
C LEU A 16 8.62 -16.68 -2.23
N CYS A 17 9.44 -16.80 -1.18
CA CYS A 17 10.60 -15.95 -0.99
C CYS A 17 11.66 -16.16 -2.07
N GLU A 18 11.99 -17.40 -2.42
CA GLU A 18 12.96 -17.69 -3.48
C GLU A 18 12.51 -17.14 -4.84
N TRP A 19 11.21 -17.26 -5.16
CA TRP A 19 10.64 -16.66 -6.36
C TRP A 19 10.68 -15.13 -6.33
N TYR A 20 10.35 -14.52 -5.18
CA TYR A 20 10.43 -13.07 -5.01
C TYR A 20 11.86 -12.57 -5.22
N ASP A 21 12.84 -13.18 -4.58
CA ASP A 21 14.25 -12.82 -4.70
C ASP A 21 14.76 -13.00 -6.14
N TRP A 22 14.36 -14.08 -6.80
CA TRP A 22 14.69 -14.29 -8.20
C TRP A 22 14.10 -13.19 -9.09
N ILE A 23 12.83 -12.83 -8.91
CA ILE A 23 12.19 -11.74 -9.67
C ILE A 23 12.93 -10.43 -9.43
N CYS A 24 13.21 -10.06 -8.17
CA CYS A 24 13.93 -8.84 -7.84
C CYS A 24 15.33 -8.77 -8.46
N ASN A 25 16.04 -9.90 -8.58
CA ASN A 25 17.39 -9.96 -9.14
C ASN A 25 17.42 -10.04 -10.67
N ASN A 26 16.37 -10.53 -11.32
CA ASN A 26 16.35 -10.81 -12.76
C ASN A 26 15.40 -9.92 -13.55
N THR A 27 14.53 -9.16 -12.88
CA THR A 27 13.65 -8.20 -13.51
C THR A 27 13.96 -6.80 -13.00
N ASP A 28 14.33 -5.91 -13.93
CA ASP A 28 14.47 -4.51 -13.61
C ASP A 28 13.08 -3.85 -13.68
N ILE A 29 12.49 -3.65 -12.52
CA ILE A 29 11.26 -2.88 -12.36
C ILE A 29 11.67 -1.53 -11.79
N GLN A 30 12.12 -0.64 -12.67
CA GLN A 30 12.44 0.73 -12.29
C GLN A 30 11.20 1.39 -11.68
N LEU A 31 11.34 1.86 -10.44
CA LEU A 31 10.27 2.52 -9.69
C LEU A 31 10.69 3.94 -9.32
N ASP A 32 10.04 4.92 -9.94
CA ASP A 32 10.38 6.33 -9.73
C ASP A 32 9.55 6.97 -8.59
N LEU A 33 8.36 6.44 -8.29
CA LEU A 33 7.44 6.99 -7.28
C LEU A 33 6.46 5.90 -6.78
N ILE A 34 6.16 5.91 -5.48
CA ILE A 34 5.05 5.16 -4.88
C ILE A 34 3.95 6.14 -4.49
N VAL A 35 2.74 5.95 -5.02
CA VAL A 35 1.56 6.73 -4.59
C VAL A 35 0.78 5.91 -3.57
N TYR A 36 0.83 6.32 -2.30
CA TYR A 36 0.14 5.64 -1.21
C TYR A 36 -1.23 6.27 -0.94
N LEU A 37 -2.29 5.62 -1.43
CA LEU A 37 -3.68 6.02 -1.15
C LEU A 37 -4.08 5.51 0.24
N ARG A 38 -3.92 6.37 1.24
CA ARG A 38 -4.12 6.01 2.65
C ARG A 38 -5.57 6.27 3.08
N SER A 39 -6.22 5.26 3.65
CA SER A 39 -7.56 5.36 4.24
C SER A 39 -7.61 4.63 5.57
N SER A 40 -8.46 5.06 6.51
CA SER A 40 -8.67 4.34 7.76
C SER A 40 -9.31 2.96 7.51
N PRO A 41 -8.99 1.96 8.33
CA PRO A 41 -9.59 0.62 8.24
C PRO A 41 -11.12 0.65 8.25
N GLU A 42 -11.72 1.53 9.03
CA GLU A 42 -13.18 1.67 9.18
C GLU A 42 -13.82 2.16 7.87
N ILE A 43 -13.25 3.19 7.24
CA ILE A 43 -13.75 3.72 5.96
C ILE A 43 -13.53 2.70 4.85
N ALA A 44 -12.36 2.04 4.82
CA ALA A 44 -12.08 0.97 3.86
C ALA A 44 -13.08 -0.20 4.01
N HIS A 45 -13.42 -0.58 5.24
CA HIS A 45 -14.41 -1.63 5.52
C HIS A 45 -15.80 -1.26 5.02
N GLN A 46 -16.25 -0.02 5.30
CA GLN A 46 -17.52 0.49 4.78
C GLN A 46 -17.55 0.48 3.24
N ARG A 47 -16.45 0.87 2.58
CA ARG A 47 -16.33 0.85 1.11
C ARG A 47 -16.39 -0.56 0.54
N ILE A 48 -15.73 -1.53 1.17
CA ILE A 48 -15.80 -2.95 0.80
C ILE A 48 -17.25 -3.44 0.89
N ARG A 49 -17.95 -3.14 2.00
CA ARG A 49 -19.36 -3.51 2.19
C ARG A 49 -20.27 -2.86 1.13
N LYS A 50 -20.07 -1.57 0.83
CA LYS A 50 -20.82 -0.85 -0.20
C LYS A 50 -20.59 -1.43 -1.60
N ARG A 51 -19.35 -1.85 -1.90
CA ARG A 51 -19.00 -2.50 -3.19
C ARG A 51 -19.65 -3.87 -3.36
N ASN A 52 -19.97 -4.54 -2.25
CA ASN A 52 -20.78 -5.77 -2.19
C ASN A 52 -20.26 -6.90 -3.09
N ARG A 53 -18.94 -7.12 -3.09
CA ARG A 53 -18.32 -8.27 -3.78
C ARG A 53 -18.45 -9.53 -2.93
N PRO A 54 -19.01 -10.63 -3.46
CA PRO A 54 -19.23 -11.86 -2.68
C PRO A 54 -17.98 -12.41 -2.00
N GLU A 55 -16.84 -12.37 -2.69
CA GLU A 55 -15.54 -12.87 -2.23
C GLU A 55 -14.93 -12.04 -1.09
N GLU A 56 -15.37 -10.78 -0.90
CA GLU A 56 -14.85 -9.87 0.12
C GLU A 56 -15.77 -9.79 1.36
N MET A 57 -16.94 -10.44 1.35
CA MET A 57 -17.94 -10.33 2.42
C MET A 57 -17.45 -10.82 3.80
N PHE A 58 -16.43 -11.67 3.84
CA PHE A 58 -15.89 -12.23 5.08
C PHE A 58 -14.65 -11.48 5.61
N ILE A 59 -14.24 -10.39 4.95
CA ILE A 59 -13.11 -9.58 5.42
C ILE A 59 -13.52 -8.89 6.73
N SER A 60 -12.76 -9.19 7.79
CA SER A 60 -12.95 -8.58 9.11
C SER A 60 -12.27 -7.21 9.19
N LEU A 61 -12.79 -6.35 10.07
CA LEU A 61 -12.16 -5.06 10.35
C LEU A 61 -10.75 -5.24 10.95
N ASP A 62 -10.54 -6.24 11.81
CA ASP A 62 -9.23 -6.50 12.41
C ASP A 62 -8.19 -6.89 11.36
N TYR A 63 -8.58 -7.65 10.33
CA TYR A 63 -7.69 -7.93 9.20
C TYR A 63 -7.27 -6.64 8.48
N LEU A 64 -8.19 -5.70 8.27
CA LEU A 64 -7.88 -4.41 7.66
C LEU A 64 -7.00 -3.53 8.55
N LYS A 65 -7.16 -3.60 9.88
CA LYS A 65 -6.27 -2.93 10.84
C LYS A 65 -4.85 -3.49 10.77
N ASP A 66 -4.69 -4.81 10.74
CA ASP A 66 -3.38 -5.44 10.55
C ASP A 66 -2.73 -5.02 9.23
N LEU A 67 -3.52 -4.98 8.15
CA LEU A 67 -3.09 -4.58 6.81
C LEU A 67 -2.64 -3.12 6.78
N HIS A 68 -3.45 -2.23 7.33
CA HIS A 68 -3.17 -0.81 7.47
C HIS A 68 -1.86 -0.58 8.22
N ASN A 69 -1.68 -1.22 9.38
CA ASN A 69 -0.47 -1.09 10.18
C ASN A 69 0.79 -1.59 9.45
N ALA A 70 0.68 -2.66 8.67
CA ALA A 70 1.79 -3.18 7.88
C ALA A 70 2.21 -2.19 6.77
N TYR A 71 1.25 -1.56 6.08
CA TYR A 71 1.55 -0.54 5.07
C TYR A 71 2.10 0.74 5.68
N ASP A 72 1.52 1.24 6.78
CA ASP A 72 2.06 2.41 7.49
C ASP A 72 3.51 2.15 7.95
N SER A 73 3.78 0.97 8.52
CA SER A 73 5.13 0.60 8.97
C SER A 73 6.14 0.56 7.83
N TRP A 74 5.72 0.12 6.63
CA TRP A 74 6.59 0.06 5.47
C TRP A 74 6.76 1.43 4.80
N LEU A 75 5.67 2.09 4.46
CA LEU A 75 5.69 3.26 3.57
C LEU A 75 5.94 4.58 4.29
N LEU A 76 5.73 4.63 5.62
CA LEU A 76 5.91 5.87 6.40
C LEU A 76 7.09 5.79 7.39
N CYS A 77 7.40 4.60 7.90
CA CYS A 77 8.38 4.42 8.98
C CYS A 77 9.64 3.65 8.59
N SER A 78 9.72 3.11 7.36
CA SER A 78 10.87 2.34 6.91
C SER A 78 11.80 3.17 6.04
N ASP A 79 13.10 2.97 6.22
CA ASP A 79 14.11 3.47 5.27
C ASP A 79 14.26 2.55 4.04
N ASP A 80 13.68 1.34 4.10
CA ASP A 80 13.74 0.32 3.05
C ASP A 80 12.59 0.47 2.05
N VAL A 81 12.50 1.67 1.47
CA VAL A 81 11.54 1.99 0.42
C VAL A 81 12.29 2.30 -0.88
N PRO A 82 12.00 1.58 -1.98
CA PRO A 82 12.77 1.67 -3.23
C PRO A 82 12.61 3.01 -3.96
N ALA A 83 11.56 3.78 -3.66
CA ALA A 83 11.26 5.06 -4.31
C ALA A 83 10.65 6.07 -3.31
N PRO A 84 10.64 7.38 -3.63
CA PRO A 84 9.89 8.36 -2.86
C PRO A 84 8.41 7.95 -2.73
N VAL A 85 7.81 8.27 -1.58
CA VAL A 85 6.40 7.96 -1.30
C VAL A 85 5.61 9.27 -1.30
N LEU A 86 4.58 9.34 -2.14
CA LEU A 86 3.56 10.39 -2.11
C LEU A 86 2.31 9.86 -1.41
N GLN A 87 2.08 10.29 -0.17
CA GLN A 87 0.89 9.93 0.58
C GLN A 87 -0.29 10.82 0.18
N ILE A 88 -1.43 10.19 -0.13
CA ILE A 88 -2.70 10.89 -0.38
C ILE A 88 -3.74 10.35 0.62
N ASP A 89 -4.28 11.22 1.46
CA ASP A 89 -5.39 10.88 2.35
C ASP A 89 -6.69 10.78 1.53
N VAL A 90 -7.22 9.56 1.42
CA VAL A 90 -8.44 9.28 0.68
C VAL A 90 -9.62 8.94 1.61
N ASN A 91 -9.62 9.41 2.85
CA ASN A 91 -10.79 9.31 3.75
C ASN A 91 -11.96 10.21 3.33
N GLN A 92 -11.69 11.16 2.44
CA GLN A 92 -12.66 12.13 1.96
C GLN A 92 -13.59 11.56 0.86
N GLU A 93 -14.59 12.35 0.50
CA GLU A 93 -15.49 12.08 -0.64
C GLU A 93 -14.75 12.15 -1.99
N LEU A 94 -15.35 11.56 -3.02
CA LEU A 94 -14.70 11.34 -4.32
C LEU A 94 -14.29 12.65 -5.01
N ASP A 95 -15.07 13.71 -4.87
CA ASP A 95 -14.79 15.05 -5.42
C ASP A 95 -13.51 15.65 -4.82
N ILE A 96 -13.34 15.53 -3.49
CA ILE A 96 -12.13 15.98 -2.80
C ILE A 96 -10.93 15.13 -3.23
N VAL A 97 -11.10 13.81 -3.31
CA VAL A 97 -10.02 12.89 -3.76
C VAL A 97 -9.62 13.18 -5.21
N GLN A 98 -10.57 13.52 -6.08
CA GLN A 98 -10.28 13.94 -7.45
C GLN A 98 -9.49 15.25 -7.48
N GLN A 99 -9.80 16.19 -6.58
CA GLN A 99 -9.02 17.43 -6.48
C GLN A 99 -7.60 17.15 -5.99
N LEU A 100 -7.43 16.32 -4.96
CA LEU A 100 -6.10 15.89 -4.49
C LEU A 100 -5.27 15.24 -5.60
N TYR A 101 -5.90 14.42 -6.44
CA TYR A 101 -5.23 13.86 -7.62
C TYR A 101 -4.78 14.96 -8.58
N ARG A 102 -5.64 15.94 -8.89
CA ARG A 102 -5.30 17.05 -9.80
C ARG A 102 -4.15 17.89 -9.26
N ASP A 103 -4.17 18.20 -7.98
CA ASP A 103 -3.13 18.99 -7.31
C ASP A 103 -1.77 18.28 -7.36
N ASN A 104 -1.78 16.95 -7.27
CA ASN A 104 -0.58 16.12 -7.31
C ASN A 104 -0.23 15.58 -8.70
N GLN A 105 -1.01 15.91 -9.74
CA GLN A 105 -0.91 15.28 -11.06
C GLN A 105 0.48 15.44 -11.69
N HIS A 106 1.10 16.61 -11.52
CA HIS A 106 2.46 16.85 -12.03
C HIS A 106 3.51 15.94 -11.39
N HIS A 107 3.37 15.62 -10.10
CA HIS A 107 4.25 14.70 -9.40
C HIS A 107 4.00 13.25 -9.83
N ILE A 108 2.73 12.84 -9.90
CA ILE A 108 2.33 11.48 -10.29
C ILE A 108 2.77 11.14 -11.71
N LEU A 109 2.72 12.11 -12.63
CA LEU A 109 3.13 11.95 -14.03
C LEU A 109 4.64 12.17 -14.25
N GLY A 110 5.44 12.38 -13.19
CA GLY A 110 6.88 12.57 -13.30
C GLY A 110 7.32 13.92 -13.90
N LEU A 111 6.41 14.90 -13.99
CA LEU A 111 6.72 16.25 -14.46
C LEU A 111 7.40 17.11 -13.37
N SER A 112 7.22 16.74 -12.10
CA SER A 112 7.85 17.37 -10.93
C SER A 112 8.38 16.29 -9.97
N ARG A 113 9.57 16.48 -9.40
CA ARG A 113 10.13 15.52 -8.43
C ARG A 113 9.38 15.56 -7.10
N VAL A 114 9.24 14.40 -6.47
CA VAL A 114 8.82 14.25 -5.07
C VAL A 114 10.08 13.95 -4.27
N ASP A 115 10.39 14.79 -3.28
CA ASP A 115 11.50 14.53 -2.38
C ASP A 115 11.13 13.39 -1.42
N LYS A 116 12.11 12.58 -1.02
CA LYS A 116 11.88 11.49 -0.06
C LYS A 116 11.35 12.07 1.26
N LEU A 117 10.23 11.54 1.75
CA LEU A 117 9.75 11.81 3.11
C LEU A 117 10.86 11.38 4.08
N THR A 118 11.46 12.34 4.78
CA THR A 118 12.37 12.06 5.89
C THR A 118 11.52 11.77 7.12
N CYS A 119 11.63 10.57 7.68
CA CYS A 119 10.97 10.25 8.94
C CYS A 119 11.59 11.14 10.04
N THR A 120 10.89 12.19 10.47
CA THR A 120 11.29 12.98 11.64
C THR A 120 11.24 12.10 12.88
N THR A 121 12.38 12.00 13.56
CA THR A 121 12.60 11.28 14.83
C THR A 121 11.65 11.71 15.93
#